data_AF-A0A6D2C2Y0-F1
#
_entry.id   AF-A0A6D2C2Y0-F1
#
_cell.length_a   1.000
_cell.length_b   1.000
_cell.length_c   1.000
_cell.angle_alpha   90.00
_cell.angle_beta   90.00
_cell.angle_gamma   90.00
#
_symmetry.space_group_name_H-M   'P 1'
#
loop_
_entity.id
_entity.type
_entity.pdbx_description
1 polymer ?
#
loop_
_entity_poly.entity_id
_entity_poly.type
_entity_poly.pdbx_seq_one_letter_code
_entity_poly.pdbx_strand_id
1 'polypeptide(L)' 'MNYEHINTQAEIIEICDYFFDSVKKSLFGVCDELSIYTHLSCRKPNRQRAKDYLALLKS' A
#
# COMPACT_ATOMS: atom_id res chain seq x y z
N MET A 1 -11.72 -17.53 1.99
CA MET A 1 -12.54 -16.47 1.38
C MET A 1 -12.19 -16.41 -0.10
N ASN A 2 -13.15 -16.64 -0.99
CA ASN A 2 -12.91 -16.66 -2.45
C ASN A 2 -12.96 -15.24 -3.03
N TYR A 3 -12.22 -14.31 -2.43
CA TYR A 3 -11.90 -13.04 -3.08
C TYR A 3 -10.44 -13.16 -3.49
N GLU A 4 -10.18 -13.29 -4.79
CA GLU A 4 -8.84 -13.07 -5.31
C GLU A 4 -8.43 -11.66 -4.89
N HIS A 5 -7.41 -11.57 -4.06
CA HIS A 5 -6.70 -10.32 -3.89
C HIS A 5 -6.06 -10.02 -5.25
N ILE A 6 -6.66 -9.08 -6.00
CA ILE A 6 -6.18 -8.68 -7.33
C ILE A 6 -4.72 -8.21 -7.25
N ASN A 7 -4.34 -7.62 -6.12
CA ASN A 7 -2.99 -7.15 -5.83
C ASN A 7 -2.39 -7.97 -4.69
N THR A 8 -1.13 -8.35 -4.85
CA THR A 8 -0.29 -8.93 -3.82
C THR A 8 0.00 -7.92 -2.71
N GLN A 9 0.37 -8.42 -1.52
CA GLN A 9 0.76 -7.54 -0.41
C GLN A 9 1.95 -6.64 -0.77
N ALA A 10 2.90 -7.16 -1.56
CA ALA A 10 4.06 -6.39 -2.01
C ALA A 10 3.65 -5.20 -2.88
N GLU A 11 2.76 -5.42 -3.86
CA GLU A 11 2.25 -4.35 -4.72
C GLU A 11 1.48 -3.27 -3.93
N ILE A 12 0.70 -3.69 -2.93
CA ILE A 12 -0.02 -2.73 -2.07
C ILE A 12 0.96 -1.86 -1.29
N ILE A 13 2.01 -2.46 -0.72
CA ILE A 13 3.04 -1.74 0.04
C ILE A 13 3.80 -0.79 -0.88
N GLU A 14 4.19 -1.23 -2.07
CA GLU A 14 4.90 -0.41 -3.05
C GLU A 14 4.10 0.84 -3.44
N ILE A 15 2.80 0.69 -3.70
CA ILE A 15 1.91 1.84 -3.98
C ILE A 15 1.85 2.78 -2.78
N CYS A 16 1.78 2.24 -1.56
CA CYS A 16 1.79 3.06 -0.35
C CYS A 16 3.11 3.83 -0.18
N ASP A 17 4.26 3.19 -0.40
CA ASP A 17 5.58 3.82 -0.30
C ASP A 17 5.78 4.88 -1.40
N TYR A 18 5.14 4.71 -2.56
CA TYR A 18 5.16 5.72 -3.60
C TYR A 18 4.41 7.00 -3.17
N PHE A 19 3.21 6.86 -2.60
CA PHE A 19 2.35 8.02 -2.28
C PHE A 19 2.52 8.59 -0.88
N PHE A 20 3.24 7.93 0.02
CA PHE A 20 3.42 8.37 1.41
C PHE A 20 4.88 8.33 1.82
N ASP A 21 5.34 9.38 2.51
CA ASP A 21 6.75 9.45 2.96
C ASP A 21 7.00 8.63 4.24
N SER A 22 5.96 8.01 4.82
CA SER A 22 6.05 7.20 6.03
C SER A 22 5.00 6.10 6.02
N VAL A 23 5.41 4.89 5.63
CA VAL A 23 4.59 3.68 5.73
C VAL A 23 5.14 2.79 6.84
N LYS A 24 4.25 2.27 7.68
CA LYS A 24 4.58 1.24 8.66
C LYS A 24 3.67 0.04 8.49
N LYS A 25 4.25 -1.14 8.33
CA LYS A 25 3.54 -2.42 8.33
C LYS A 25 3.54 -3.02 9.73
N SER A 26 2.41 -3.57 10.14
CA SER A 26 2.27 -4.38 11.35
C SER A 26 1.38 -5.57 11.04
N LEU A 27 1.73 -6.73 11.57
CA LEU A 27 1.01 -7.97 11.30
C LEU A 27 0.37 -8.47 12.57
N PHE A 28 -0.82 -9.02 12.45
CA PHE A 28 -1.36 -9.94 13.43
C PHE A 28 -1.15 -11.37 12.91
N GLY A 29 0.02 -11.92 13.23
CA GLY A 29 0.50 -13.23 12.77
C GLY A 29 2.00 -13.39 13.01
N VAL A 30 2.56 -14.50 12.54
CA VAL A 30 3.98 -14.84 12.74
C VAL A 30 4.86 -14.27 11.63
N CYS A 31 4.38 -14.35 10.39
CA CYS A 31 5.03 -13.83 9.19
C CYS A 31 3.96 -13.37 8.20
N ASP A 32 4.37 -12.83 7.04
CA ASP A 32 3.44 -12.30 6.04
C ASP A 32 2.49 -13.38 5.50
N GLU A 33 3.01 -14.57 5.24
CA GLU A 33 2.27 -15.72 4.71
C GLU A 33 1.33 -16.34 5.74
N LEU A 34 1.62 -16.16 7.03
CA LEU A 34 0.82 -16.66 8.16
C LEU A 34 0.17 -15.52 8.95
N SER A 35 -0.10 -14.40 8.27
CA SER A 35 -0.81 -13.27 8.86
C SER A 35 -2.32 -13.47 8.73
N ILE A 36 -3.03 -13.27 9.84
CA ILE A 36 -4.50 -13.24 9.86
C ILE A 36 -4.97 -11.85 9.42
N TYR A 37 -4.15 -10.83 9.73
CA TYR A 37 -4.43 -9.46 9.37
C TYR A 37 -3.13 -8.66 9.20
N THR A 38 -3.08 -7.82 8.18
CA THR A 38 -2.00 -6.87 7.93
C THR A 38 -2.53 -5.45 8.08
N HIS A 39 -1.91 -4.67 8.97
CA HIS A 39 -2.16 -3.25 9.14
C HIS A 39 -1.07 -2.43 8.46
N LEU A 40 -1.48 -1.47 7.62
CA LEU A 40 -0.60 -0.47 7.02
C LEU A 40 -0.95 0.92 7.56
N SER A 41 -0.02 1.55 8.27
CA SER A 41 -0.13 2.92 8.74
C SER A 41 0.63 3.84 7.79
N CYS A 42 -0.10 4.50 6.89
CA CYS A 42 0.45 5.45 5.94
C CYS A 42 0.29 6.88 6.47
N ARG A 43 1.39 7.63 6.58
CA ARG A 43 1.45 9.00 7.09
C ARG A 43 2.25 9.87 6.14
N LYS A 44 2.09 11.19 6.26
CA LYS A 44 2.76 12.19 5.42
C LYS A 44 2.52 11.93 3.92
N PRO A 45 1.28 12.11 3.43
CA PRO A 45 0.97 11.89 2.03
C PRO A 45 1.75 12.85 1.14
N ASN A 46 2.41 12.32 0.11
CA ASN A 46 3.11 13.09 -0.90
C ASN A 46 2.11 13.59 -1.96
N ARG A 47 1.51 14.73 -1.66
CA ARG A 47 0.44 15.32 -2.50
C ARG A 47 0.94 15.69 -3.91
N GLN A 48 2.23 15.96 -4.08
CA GLN A 48 2.80 16.29 -5.39
C GLN A 48 2.82 15.04 -6.28
N ARG A 49 3.39 13.92 -5.79
CA ARG A 49 3.37 12.63 -6.52
C ARG A 49 1.95 12.20 -6.91
N ALA A 50 0.98 12.42 -6.02
CA ALA A 50 -0.43 12.15 -6.32
C ALA A 50 -0.97 13.00 -7.48
N LYS A 51 -0.68 14.31 -7.49
CA LYS A 51 -1.09 15.21 -8.58
C LYS A 51 -0.43 14.84 -9.90
N ASP A 52 0.88 14.56 -9.87
CA ASP A 52 1.66 14.20 -11.06
C ASP A 52 1.12 12.91 -11.68
N TYR A 53 0.83 11.90 -10.86
CA TYR A 53 0.22 10.65 -11.32
C TYR A 53 -1.16 10.85 -11.95
N LEU A 54 -2.01 11.68 -11.33
CA LEU A 54 -3.32 11.99 -11.90
C LEU A 54 -3.25 12.80 -13.20
N ALA A 55 -2.21 13.61 -13.39
CA ALA A 55 -1.97 14.34 -14.63
C ALA A 55 -1.55 13.38 -15.75
N LEU A 56 -0.69 12.41 -15.45
CA LEU A 56 -0.28 11.36 -16.40
C LEU A 56 -1.46 10.52 -16.91
N LEU A 57 -2.44 10.22 -16.05
CA LEU A 57 -3.62 9.43 -16.44
C LEU A 57 -4.64 10.19 -17.30
N LYS A 58 -4.53 11.52 -17.36
CA LYS A 58 -5.41 12.38 -18.18
C LYS A 58 -4.79 12.73 -19.54
N SER A 59 -3.53 12.38 -19.74
CA SER A 59 -2.79 12.46 -21.00
C SER A 59 -3.10 11.25 -21.89
#